data_AF-N4V704-F1
#
_entry.id   AF-N4V704-F1
#
_cell.length_a   1.000
_cell.length_b   1.000
_cell.length_c   1.000
_cell.angle_alpha   90.00
_cell.angle_beta   90.00
_cell.angle_gamma   90.00
#
_symmetry.space_group_name_H-M   'P 1'
#
loop_
_entity.id
_entity.type
_entity.pdbx_description
1 polymer ?
#
loop_
_entity_poly.entity_id
_entity_poly.type
_entity_poly.pdbx_seq_one_letter_code
_entity_poly.pdbx_strand_id
1 'polypeptide(L)'
;MKSSILSTTFFLTAASAVELICWGAGVPSPISKGDIEWAIKNRATDLGIPGATKFTYTWKTCIDPENSPKSVAVINTPRITKEGYAKLANGEVQCSTSGPPDSTC
;
A
#
# COMPACT_ATOMS: atom_id res chain seq x y z
N MET A 1 46.41 -32.45 -6.14
CA MET A 1 45.42 -31.34 -6.30
C MET A 1 44.06 -31.97 -6.53
N LYS A 2 43.12 -31.89 -5.60
CA LYS A 2 41.72 -32.29 -5.84
C LYS A 2 40.82 -31.31 -5.09
N SER A 3 40.10 -30.54 -5.89
CA SER A 3 39.28 -29.40 -5.50
C SER A 3 38.11 -29.80 -4.62
N SER A 4 37.93 -29.08 -3.52
CA SER A 4 36.68 -29.06 -2.74
C SER A 4 35.71 -28.09 -3.39
N ILE A 5 34.56 -28.59 -3.83
CA ILE A 5 33.45 -27.75 -4.32
C ILE A 5 32.67 -27.27 -3.09
N LEU A 6 32.77 -25.98 -2.76
CA LEU A 6 31.91 -25.33 -1.77
C LEU A 6 30.53 -25.07 -2.41
N SER A 7 29.55 -25.92 -2.11
CA SER A 7 28.14 -25.59 -2.33
C SER A 7 27.74 -24.48 -1.36
N THR A 8 27.61 -23.26 -1.87
CA THR A 8 27.09 -22.11 -1.13
C THR A 8 25.57 -22.12 -1.26
N THR A 9 24.89 -22.64 -0.25
CA THR A 9 23.43 -22.58 -0.14
C THR A 9 23.02 -21.13 0.13
N PHE A 10 22.52 -20.43 -0.88
CA PHE A 10 21.87 -19.13 -0.71
C PHE A 10 20.53 -19.35 0.01
N PHE A 11 20.48 -19.03 1.30
CA PHE A 11 19.22 -18.89 2.02
C PHE A 11 18.53 -17.61 1.53
N LEU A 12 17.60 -17.77 0.58
CA LEU A 12 16.63 -16.72 0.25
C LEU A 12 15.68 -16.60 1.46
N THR A 13 15.93 -15.62 2.32
CA THR A 13 14.97 -15.22 3.34
C THR A 13 13.72 -14.70 2.63
N ALA A 14 12.60 -15.41 2.78
CA ALA A 14 11.31 -14.90 2.38
C ALA A 14 11.00 -13.65 3.21
N ALA A 15 11.18 -12.47 2.62
CA ALA A 15 10.71 -11.24 3.24
C ALA A 15 9.18 -11.35 3.39
N SER A 16 8.69 -11.30 4.63
CA SER A 16 7.25 -11.23 4.88
C SER A 16 6.72 -9.95 4.24
N ALA A 17 5.79 -10.09 3.28
CA ALA A 17 5.12 -8.93 2.72
C ALA A 17 4.30 -8.24 3.83
N VAL A 18 4.46 -6.93 3.94
CA VAL A 18 3.66 -6.07 4.82
C VAL A 18 2.53 -5.48 3.98
N GLU A 19 1.33 -5.47 4.53
CA GLU A 19 0.16 -4.82 3.91
C GLU A 19 0.14 -3.34 4.26
N LEU A 20 0.11 -2.51 3.23
CA LEU A 20 -0.15 -1.07 3.34
C LEU A 20 -1.49 -0.79 2.69
N ILE A 21 -2.43 -0.29 3.49
CA ILE A 21 -3.81 -0.08 3.08
C ILE A 21 -3.97 1.40 2.75
N CYS A 22 -4.44 1.72 1.54
CA CYS A 22 -4.56 3.08 1.03
C CYS A 22 -6.01 3.42 0.67
N TRP A 23 -6.50 4.58 1.10
CA TRP A 23 -7.89 4.99 0.93
C TRP A 23 -8.01 6.52 0.79
N GLY A 24 -9.20 6.97 0.35
CA GLY A 24 -9.55 8.39 0.35
C GLY A 24 -9.91 8.92 1.74
N ALA A 25 -9.22 9.97 2.19
CA ALA A 25 -9.52 10.66 3.44
C ALA A 25 -10.89 11.36 3.39
N GLY A 26 -11.51 11.53 4.56
CA GLY A 26 -12.84 12.12 4.71
C GLY A 26 -13.99 11.12 4.61
N VAL A 27 -15.16 11.53 5.10
CA VAL A 27 -16.43 10.79 5.10
C VAL A 27 -17.53 11.82 4.73
N PRO A 28 -18.14 11.73 3.53
CA PRO A 28 -17.79 10.83 2.44
C PRO A 28 -16.50 11.33 1.77
N SER A 29 -15.68 10.42 1.24
CA SER A 29 -14.45 10.84 0.56
C SER A 29 -14.73 11.27 -0.89
N PRO A 30 -14.23 12.44 -1.34
CA PRO A 30 -14.29 12.85 -2.75
C PRO A 30 -13.25 12.13 -3.65
N ILE A 31 -12.41 11.28 -3.06
CA ILE A 31 -11.36 10.54 -3.75
C ILE A 31 -11.94 9.30 -4.43
N SER A 32 -11.69 9.19 -5.72
CA SER A 32 -12.08 8.04 -6.52
C SER A 32 -10.99 6.96 -6.54
N LYS A 33 -11.35 5.78 -7.05
CA LYS A 33 -10.38 4.69 -7.31
C LYS A 33 -9.21 5.15 -8.19
N GLY A 34 -9.48 5.96 -9.22
CA GLY A 34 -8.46 6.45 -10.15
C GLY A 34 -7.45 7.39 -9.50
N ASP A 35 -7.91 8.18 -8.52
CA ASP A 35 -7.05 9.07 -7.74
C ASP A 35 -6.06 8.30 -6.87
N ILE A 36 -6.53 7.21 -6.24
CA ILE A 36 -5.68 6.30 -5.47
C ILE A 36 -4.67 5.61 -6.39
N GLU A 37 -5.08 5.13 -7.56
CA GLU A 37 -4.15 4.55 -8.55
C GLU A 37 -3.09 5.55 -9.00
N TRP A 38 -3.50 6.79 -9.28
CA TRP A 38 -2.58 7.85 -9.66
C TRP A 38 -1.59 8.14 -8.53
N ALA A 39 -2.04 8.25 -7.29
CA ALA A 39 -1.20 8.51 -6.13
C ALA A 39 -0.19 7.37 -5.89
N ILE A 40 -0.62 6.11 -6.01
CA ILE A 40 0.27 4.94 -5.92
C ILE A 40 1.35 4.97 -7.00
N LYS A 41 1.01 5.35 -8.24
CA LYS A 41 1.96 5.40 -9.37
C LYS A 41 2.92 6.58 -9.30
N ASN A 42 2.44 7.76 -8.89
CA ASN A 42 3.19 9.01 -9.01
C ASN A 42 3.75 9.54 -7.68
N ARG A 43 3.20 9.09 -6.55
CA ARG A 43 3.51 9.56 -5.19
C ARG A 43 3.76 8.40 -4.23
N ALA A 44 4.16 7.23 -4.73
CA ALA A 44 4.41 6.02 -3.95
C ALA A 44 5.23 6.26 -2.67
N THR A 45 6.32 7.03 -2.77
CA THR A 45 7.20 7.34 -1.63
C THR A 45 6.53 8.17 -0.55
N ASP A 46 5.60 9.05 -0.92
CA ASP A 46 4.86 9.88 0.03
C ASP A 46 3.87 9.03 0.83
N LEU A 47 3.28 8.05 0.16
CA LEU A 47 2.40 7.05 0.73
C LEU A 47 3.12 6.00 1.57
N GLY A 48 4.46 5.97 1.56
CA GLY A 48 5.26 5.01 2.32
C GLY A 48 5.65 3.74 1.58
N ILE A 49 5.37 3.67 0.27
CA ILE A 49 5.80 2.60 -0.62
C ILE A 49 7.27 2.86 -0.99
N PRO A 50 8.20 1.92 -0.72
CA PRO A 50 9.61 2.15 -1.00
C PRO A 50 9.86 2.33 -2.50
N GLY A 51 10.60 3.37 -2.86
CA GLY A 51 11.05 3.60 -4.24
C GLY A 51 11.80 2.38 -4.82
N ALA A 52 11.69 2.19 -6.12
CA ALA A 52 12.32 1.09 -6.88
C ALA A 52 11.92 -0.35 -6.44
N THR A 53 10.86 -0.49 -5.63
CA THR A 53 10.35 -1.81 -5.21
C THR A 53 9.17 -2.21 -6.07
N LYS A 54 9.15 -3.46 -6.55
CA LYS A 54 7.96 -4.03 -7.17
C LYS A 54 6.95 -4.35 -6.07
N PHE A 55 5.73 -3.84 -6.24
CA PHE A 55 4.61 -4.15 -5.36
C PHE A 55 3.41 -4.58 -6.22
N THR A 56 2.53 -5.35 -5.62
CA THR A 56 1.20 -5.62 -6.16
C THR A 56 0.18 -4.99 -5.24
N TYR A 57 -1.00 -4.69 -5.76
CA TYR A 57 -2.11 -4.24 -4.94
C TYR A 57 -3.41 -4.87 -5.38
N THR A 58 -4.31 -5.05 -4.43
CA THR A 58 -5.67 -5.53 -4.64
C THR A 58 -6.66 -4.47 -4.20
N TRP A 59 -7.89 -4.55 -4.71
CA TRP A 59 -8.96 -3.63 -4.34
C TRP A 59 -9.91 -4.29 -3.37
N LYS A 60 -10.30 -3.53 -2.35
CA LYS A 60 -11.41 -3.82 -1.46
C LYS A 60 -12.39 -2.66 -1.51
N THR A 61 -13.65 -2.97 -1.24
CA THR A 61 -14.68 -1.96 -0.99
C THR A 61 -14.99 -2.02 0.49
N CYS A 62 -14.86 -0.89 1.16
CA CYS A 62 -15.27 -0.73 2.54
C CYS A 62 -16.50 0.16 2.60
N ILE A 63 -17.23 0.09 3.71
CA ILE A 63 -18.35 1.00 3.98
C ILE A 63 -17.90 1.95 5.08
N ASP A 64 -17.99 3.26 4.79
CA ASP A 64 -17.68 4.30 5.78
C ASP A 64 -18.86 4.53 6.75
N PRO A 65 -18.67 5.31 7.84
CA PRO A 65 -19.72 5.56 8.82
C PRO A 65 -21.02 6.18 8.28
N GLU A 66 -20.97 6.82 7.11
CA GLU A 66 -22.14 7.42 6.44
C GLU A 66 -22.82 6.46 5.47
N ASN A 67 -22.49 5.17 5.53
CA ASN A 67 -22.96 4.11 4.62
C ASN A 67 -22.58 4.35 3.15
N SER A 68 -21.52 5.12 2.89
CA SER A 68 -21.01 5.34 1.55
C SER A 68 -19.91 4.33 1.21
N PRO A 69 -19.92 3.74 -0.01
CA PRO A 69 -18.89 2.82 -0.43
C PRO A 69 -17.57 3.56 -0.68
N LYS A 70 -16.49 3.05 -0.09
CA LYS A 70 -15.13 3.58 -0.21
C LYS A 70 -14.21 2.55 -0.88
N SER A 71 -13.51 2.98 -1.92
CA SER A 71 -12.48 2.16 -2.56
C SER A 71 -11.20 2.17 -1.73
N VAL A 72 -10.65 0.98 -1.46
CA VAL A 72 -9.44 0.79 -0.66
C VAL A 72 -8.47 -0.09 -1.43
N ALA A 73 -7.22 0.36 -1.58
CA ALA A 73 -6.15 -0.42 -2.17
C ALA A 73 -5.32 -1.09 -1.07
N VAL A 74 -5.19 -2.40 -1.11
CA VAL A 74 -4.28 -3.14 -0.21
C VAL A 74 -3.03 -3.47 -0.98
N ILE A 75 -1.91 -2.88 -0.57
CA ILE A 75 -0.62 -2.97 -1.24
C ILE A 75 0.26 -3.96 -0.49
N ASN A 76 0.78 -4.96 -1.19
CA ASN A 76 1.70 -5.93 -0.62
C ASN A 76 3.13 -5.52 -1.02
N THR A 77 3.90 -5.08 -0.02
CA THR A 77 5.27 -4.60 -0.20
C THR A 77 6.20 -5.30 0.79
N PRO A 78 7.46 -5.63 0.43
CA PRO A 78 8.39 -6.29 1.35
C PRO A 78 8.76 -5.43 2.57
N ARG A 79 8.55 -4.11 2.50
CA ARG A 79 8.72 -3.18 3.61
C ARG A 79 7.87 -1.93 3.40
N ILE A 80 7.54 -1.24 4.49
CA ILE A 80 6.91 0.08 4.49
C ILE A 80 7.94 1.06 5.07
N THR A 81 8.09 2.23 4.47
CA THR A 81 9.03 3.24 5.00
C THR A 81 8.38 4.13 6.05
N LYS A 82 7.07 4.35 5.96
CA LYS A 82 6.26 5.17 6.86
C LYS A 82 4.78 4.97 6.55
N GLU A 83 3.90 5.37 7.47
CA GLU A 83 2.54 5.75 7.09
C GLU A 83 2.58 7.12 6.45
N GLY A 84 1.66 7.38 5.53
CA GLY A 84 1.80 8.53 4.66
C GLY A 84 0.53 8.96 3.97
N TYR A 85 0.60 10.12 3.34
CA TYR A 85 -0.51 10.68 2.58
C TYR A 85 -0.01 11.42 1.34
N ALA A 86 -0.89 11.53 0.35
CA ALA A 86 -0.69 12.33 -0.85
C ALA A 86 -1.87 13.29 -1.01
N LYS A 87 -1.56 14.58 -1.11
CA LYS A 87 -2.56 15.63 -1.35
C LYS A 87 -2.81 15.79 -2.85
N LEU A 88 -4.08 15.69 -3.24
CA LEU A 88 -4.57 15.86 -4.60
C LEU A 88 -5.46 17.11 -4.66
N ALA A 89 -5.85 17.51 -5.86
CA ALA A 89 -6.72 18.68 -6.05
C ALA A 89 -8.13 18.47 -5.47
N ASN A 90 -8.64 17.23 -5.49
CA ASN A 90 -9.96 16.87 -5.02
C ASN A 90 -9.99 16.29 -3.59
N GLY A 91 -8.84 16.10 -2.93
CA GLY A 91 -8.80 15.52 -1.59
C GLY A 91 -7.43 14.97 -1.20
N GLU A 92 -7.41 13.98 -0.32
CA GLU A 92 -6.18 13.34 0.15
C GLU A 92 -6.31 11.82 0.12
N VAL A 93 -5.26 11.14 -0.34
CA VAL A 93 -5.10 9.69 -0.22
C VAL A 93 -4.23 9.42 1.00
N GLN A 94 -4.71 8.61 1.95
CA GLN A 94 -3.97 8.19 3.13
C GLN A 94 -3.62 6.71 3.03
N CYS A 95 -2.48 6.32 3.60
CA CYS A 95 -2.05 4.94 3.70
C CYS A 95 -1.52 4.61 5.10
N SER A 96 -1.98 3.47 5.64
CA SER A 96 -1.62 2.96 6.97
C SER A 96 -1.60 1.43 6.96
N THR A 97 -0.92 0.84 7.94
CA THR A 97 -1.01 -0.60 8.19
C THR A 97 -2.32 -1.04 8.85
N SER A 98 -3.09 -0.09 9.41
CA SER A 98 -4.35 -0.39 10.11
C SER A 98 -5.60 -0.24 9.22
N GLY A 99 -5.48 0.46 8.09
CA GLY A 99 -6.61 0.74 7.20
C GLY A 99 -7.44 1.96 7.60
N PRO A 100 -8.52 2.26 6.84
CA PRO A 100 -9.36 3.41 7.11
C PRO A 100 -10.01 3.33 8.50
N PRO A 101 -9.93 4.39 9.32
CA PRO A 101 -10.61 4.39 10.60
C PRO A 101 -12.12 4.30 10.41
N ASP A 102 -12.78 3.63 11.37
CA ASP A 102 -14.24 3.55 11.48
C ASP A 102 -14.96 2.99 10.24
N SER A 103 -14.23 2.36 9.32
CA SER A 103 -14.77 1.76 8.10
C SER A 103 -14.81 0.24 8.23
N THR A 104 -15.87 -0.38 7.70
CA THR A 104 -15.98 -1.85 7.69
C THR A 104 -15.46 -2.39 6.37
N CYS A 105 -14.41 -3.20 6.46
CA CYS A 105 -13.72 -3.92 5.40
C CYS A 105 -13.58 -5.40 5.83
#